data_AF-A0A3N9NI73-F1
#
_entry.id   AF-A0A3N9NI73-F1
#
_cell.length_a   1.000
_cell.length_b   1.000
_cell.length_c   1.000
_cell.angle_alpha   90.00
_cell.angle_beta   90.00
_cell.angle_gamma   90.00
#
_symmetry.space_group_name_H-M   'P 1'
#
loop_
_entity.id
_entity.type
_entity.pdbx_description
1 polymer ?
#
loop_
_entity_poly.entity_id
_entity_poly.type
_entity_poly.pdbx_seq_one_letter_code
_entity_poly.pdbx_strand_id
1 'polypeptide(L)'
;MTNHEIARTFDKLAFFLALHDENDVKIHVYARAAKNIYDYPLGIEDMLLAGEDLTKIEGVGKILAQQIEDLVIIGSIQILKDMLKNYPESLHELSQIKGIGPKTILKIFVNHNIKSLAELKLFLQSGESLMISAPALSKIQEFLKK
;
A
#
# COMPACT_ATOMS: atom_id res chain seq x y z
N MET A 1 15.66 5.56 8.82
CA MET A 1 14.28 5.26 8.40
C MET A 1 13.47 4.76 9.58
N THR A 2 12.30 5.35 9.81
CA THR A 2 11.40 5.00 10.92
C THR A 2 10.57 3.75 10.63
N ASN A 3 10.07 3.08 11.68
CA ASN A 3 9.11 1.97 11.55
C ASN A 3 7.88 2.36 10.71
N HIS A 4 7.44 3.61 10.82
CA HIS A 4 6.29 4.13 10.08
C HIS A 4 6.55 4.14 8.57
N GLU A 5 7.76 4.50 8.14
CA GLU A 5 8.17 4.51 6.73
C GLU A 5 8.31 3.09 6.17
N ILE A 6 8.87 2.16 6.97
CA ILE A 6 8.95 0.73 6.61
C ILE A 6 7.54 0.18 6.43
N ALA A 7 6.68 0.37 7.44
CA ALA A 7 5.30 -0.11 7.43
C ALA A 7 4.53 0.43 6.23
N ARG A 8 4.66 1.74 5.94
CA ARG A 8 4.01 2.36 4.78
C ARG A 8 4.48 1.76 3.46
N THR A 9 5.75 1.39 3.35
CA THR A 9 6.29 0.75 2.15
C THR A 9 5.74 -0.67 1.97
N PHE A 10 5.63 -1.43 3.05
CA PHE A 10 5.05 -2.79 3.02
C PHE A 10 3.54 -2.76 2.75
N ASP A 11 2.82 -1.79 3.32
CA ASP A 11 1.40 -1.55 3.04
C ASP A 11 1.18 -1.21 1.56
N LYS A 12 1.99 -0.30 1.02
CA LYS A 12 2.01 0.05 -0.40
C LYS A 12 2.28 -1.18 -1.28
N LEU A 13 3.25 -2.01 -0.91
CA LEU A 13 3.53 -3.25 -1.63
C LEU A 13 2.33 -4.21 -1.61
N ALA A 14 1.69 -4.41 -0.45
CA ALA A 14 0.49 -5.24 -0.35
C ALA A 14 -0.65 -4.71 -1.24
N PHE A 15 -0.82 -3.39 -1.28
CA PHE A 15 -1.79 -2.73 -2.16
C PHE A 15 -1.52 -3.01 -3.64
N PHE A 16 -0.28 -2.83 -4.10
CA PHE A 16 0.06 -3.07 -5.51
C PHE A 16 0.01 -4.55 -5.90
N LEU A 17 0.38 -5.47 -5.00
CA LEU A 17 0.18 -6.90 -5.22
C LEU A 17 -1.31 -7.22 -5.40
N ALA A 18 -2.19 -6.61 -4.60
CA ALA A 18 -3.63 -6.77 -4.74
C ALA A 18 -4.19 -6.16 -6.04
N LEU A 19 -3.59 -5.08 -6.56
CA LEU A 19 -3.94 -4.55 -7.90
C LEU A 19 -3.52 -5.50 -9.02
N HIS A 20 -2.43 -6.24 -8.83
CA HIS A 20 -1.95 -7.24 -9.76
C HIS A 20 -2.69 -8.58 -9.69
N ASP A 21 -3.69 -8.72 -8.82
CA ASP A 21 -4.39 -9.99 -8.55
C ASP A 21 -3.41 -11.12 -8.21
N GLU A 22 -2.32 -10.77 -7.51
CA GLU A 22 -1.36 -11.74 -6.98
C GLU A 22 -1.99 -12.61 -5.89
N ASN A 23 -1.27 -13.63 -5.46
CA ASN A 23 -1.75 -14.58 -4.47
C ASN A 23 -2.18 -13.91 -3.15
N ASP A 24 -3.42 -14.17 -2.71
CA ASP A 24 -4.02 -13.64 -1.46
C ASP A 24 -3.15 -13.89 -0.22
N VAL A 25 -2.45 -15.03 -0.15
CA VAL A 25 -1.53 -15.33 0.96
C VAL A 25 -0.37 -14.35 0.98
N LYS A 26 0.23 -14.05 -0.17
CA LYS A 26 1.33 -13.05 -0.25
C LYS A 26 0.82 -11.68 0.20
N ILE A 27 -0.31 -11.24 -0.34
CA ILE A 27 -0.93 -9.94 0.01
C ILE A 27 -1.14 -9.87 1.53
N HIS A 28 -1.72 -10.91 2.13
CA HIS A 28 -1.97 -10.97 3.57
C HIS A 28 -0.69 -10.94 4.41
N VAL A 29 0.37 -11.64 3.97
CA VAL A 29 1.67 -11.64 4.64
C VAL A 29 2.27 -10.23 4.67
N TYR A 30 2.29 -9.52 3.54
CA TYR A 30 2.80 -8.14 3.49
C TYR A 30 1.95 -7.17 4.31
N ALA A 31 0.62 -7.28 4.23
CA ALA A 31 -0.28 -6.42 5.01
C ALA A 31 -0.14 -6.66 6.53
N ARG A 32 0.00 -7.91 6.96
CA ARG A 32 0.24 -8.25 8.36
C ARG A 32 1.60 -7.75 8.84
N ALA A 33 2.64 -7.92 8.03
CA ALA A 33 3.96 -7.40 8.36
C ALA A 33 3.96 -5.87 8.47
N ALA A 34 3.31 -5.15 7.54
CA ALA A 34 3.16 -3.70 7.62
C ALA A 34 2.56 -3.25 8.96
N LYS A 35 1.47 -3.91 9.39
CA LYS A 35 0.84 -3.63 10.68
C LYS A 35 1.78 -3.92 11.85
N ASN A 36 2.40 -5.10 11.87
CA ASN A 36 3.25 -5.51 12.99
C ASN A 36 4.52 -4.66 13.09
N ILE A 37 5.07 -4.20 11.96
CA ILE A 37 6.18 -3.24 11.89
C ILE A 37 5.75 -1.87 12.44
N TYR A 38 4.56 -1.40 12.06
CA TYR A 38 4.02 -0.13 12.54
C TYR A 38 3.86 -0.10 14.07
N ASP A 39 3.29 -1.17 14.62
CA ASP A 39 3.02 -1.33 16.05
C ASP A 39 4.28 -1.78 16.84
N TYR A 40 5.41 -2.02 16.16
CA TYR A 40 6.59 -2.56 16.82
C TYR A 40 7.25 -1.50 17.72
N PRO A 41 7.55 -1.82 19.00
CA PRO A 41 7.98 -0.82 19.98
C PRO A 41 9.42 -0.35 19.82
N LEU A 42 10.30 -1.15 19.21
CA LEU A 42 11.71 -0.81 19.01
C LEU A 42 11.96 -0.29 17.60
N GLY A 43 12.97 0.56 17.42
CA GLY A 43 13.42 1.00 16.10
C GLY A 43 13.96 -0.18 15.29
N ILE A 44 13.28 -0.55 14.20
CA ILE A 44 13.68 -1.70 13.37
C ILE A 44 15.01 -1.44 12.66
N GLU A 45 15.27 -0.19 12.28
CA GLU A 45 16.56 0.23 11.75
C GLU A 45 17.68 0.03 12.78
N ASP A 46 17.45 0.43 14.04
CA ASP A 46 18.44 0.28 15.11
C ASP A 46 18.75 -1.20 15.38
N MET A 47 17.70 -2.05 15.41
CA MET A 47 17.85 -3.49 15.55
C MET A 47 18.67 -4.09 14.40
N LEU A 48 18.37 -3.69 13.16
CA LEU A 48 19.12 -4.15 11.98
C LEU A 48 20.59 -3.75 12.07
N LEU A 49 20.88 -2.49 12.42
CA LEU A 49 22.25 -1.99 12.58
C LEU A 49 23.01 -2.66 13.73
N ALA A 50 22.30 -3.11 14.77
CA ALA A 50 22.85 -3.90 15.86
C ALA A 50 23.05 -5.39 15.51
N GLY A 51 22.67 -5.83 14.29
CA GLY A 51 22.76 -7.23 13.86
C GLY A 51 21.71 -8.14 14.51
N GLU A 52 20.61 -7.57 14.99
CA GLU A 52 19.52 -8.35 15.58
C GLU A 52 18.68 -9.07 14.53
N ASP A 53 18.12 -10.21 14.95
CA ASP A 53 17.24 -11.01 14.11
C ASP A 53 15.84 -10.39 14.01
N LEU A 54 15.55 -9.78 12.85
CA LEU A 54 14.24 -9.18 12.54
C LEU A 54 13.12 -10.23 12.43
N THR A 55 13.41 -11.53 12.31
CA THR A 55 12.38 -12.57 12.26
C THR A 55 11.67 -12.79 13.60
N LYS A 56 12.15 -12.13 14.67
CA LYS A 56 11.46 -12.02 15.96
C LYS A 56 10.19 -11.15 15.89
N ILE A 57 10.07 -10.29 14.88
CA ILE A 57 8.87 -9.49 14.66
C ILE A 57 7.79 -10.42 14.10
N GLU A 58 6.64 -10.48 14.78
CA GLU A 58 5.55 -11.35 14.36
C GLU A 58 5.16 -11.06 12.89
N GLY A 59 4.96 -12.09 12.08
CA GLY A 59 4.60 -11.94 10.66
C GLY A 59 5.76 -11.53 9.75
N VAL A 60 6.96 -11.26 10.28
CA VAL A 60 8.18 -11.02 9.50
C VAL A 60 8.97 -12.33 9.40
N GLY A 61 8.87 -13.01 8.25
CA GLY A 61 9.72 -14.16 7.93
C GLY A 61 11.08 -13.75 7.36
N LYS A 62 11.96 -14.72 7.08
CA LYS A 62 13.30 -14.48 6.49
C LYS A 62 13.28 -13.62 5.23
N ILE A 63 12.30 -13.85 4.34
CA ILE A 63 12.16 -13.08 3.09
C ILE A 63 11.83 -11.62 3.40
N LEU A 64 10.92 -11.37 4.33
CA LEU A 64 10.50 -10.02 4.68
C LEU A 64 11.61 -9.30 5.46
N ALA A 65 12.32 -10.01 6.34
CA ALA A 65 13.51 -9.47 7.02
C ALA A 65 14.55 -8.98 6.01
N GLN A 66 14.84 -9.78 4.97
CA GLN A 66 15.75 -9.38 3.90
C GLN A 66 15.24 -8.14 3.15
N GLN A 67 13.93 -8.08 2.88
CA GLN A 67 13.34 -6.92 2.20
C GLN A 67 13.32 -5.66 3.06
N ILE A 68 13.21 -5.80 4.39
CA ILE A 68 13.36 -4.67 5.33
C ILE A 68 14.81 -4.19 5.29
N GLU A 69 15.78 -5.11 5.30
CA GLU A 69 17.20 -4.77 5.16
C GLU A 69 17.48 -4.03 3.84
N ASP A 70 16.99 -4.57 2.71
CA ASP A 70 17.10 -3.91 1.40
C ASP A 70 16.47 -2.51 1.43
N LEU A 71 15.32 -2.35 2.07
CA LEU A 71 14.67 -1.06 2.19
C LEU A 71 15.47 -0.08 3.04
N VAL A 72 16.08 -0.52 4.15
CA VAL A 72 16.89 0.33 5.04
C VAL A 72 18.23 0.71 4.40
N ILE A 73 18.91 -0.24 3.77
CA ILE A 73 20.26 -0.04 3.23
C ILE A 73 20.22 0.58 1.83
N ILE A 74 19.36 0.05 0.95
CA ILE A 74 19.29 0.43 -0.48
C ILE A 74 18.22 1.51 -0.71
N GLY A 75 17.29 1.70 0.23
CA GLY A 75 16.18 2.65 0.09
C GLY A 75 15.05 2.12 -0.79
N SER A 76 15.06 0.84 -1.17
CA SER A 76 14.03 0.29 -2.07
C SER A 76 13.91 -1.24 -2.01
N ILE A 77 12.72 -1.74 -2.33
CA ILE A 77 12.44 -3.18 -2.47
C ILE A 77 12.21 -3.50 -3.94
N GLN A 78 12.90 -4.51 -4.47
CA GLN A 78 12.83 -4.86 -5.89
C GLN A 78 11.40 -5.22 -6.34
N ILE A 79 10.68 -6.00 -5.55
CA ILE A 79 9.29 -6.38 -5.90
C ILE A 79 8.38 -5.14 -6.01
N LEU A 80 8.55 -4.13 -5.15
CA LEU A 80 7.77 -2.89 -5.24
C LEU A 80 8.11 -2.13 -6.53
N LYS A 81 9.40 -2.02 -6.88
CA LYS A 81 9.84 -1.40 -8.13
C LYS A 81 9.22 -2.09 -9.35
N ASP A 82 9.12 -3.41 -9.33
CA ASP A 82 8.53 -4.17 -10.43
C ASP A 82 7.01 -3.95 -10.54
N MET A 83 6.30 -3.83 -9.42
CA MET A 83 4.87 -3.50 -9.45
C MET A 83 4.60 -2.08 -9.97
N LEU A 84 5.45 -1.11 -9.59
CA LEU A 84 5.32 0.29 -10.01
C LEU A 84 5.59 0.53 -11.51
N LYS A 85 6.09 -0.48 -12.26
CA LYS A 85 6.21 -0.39 -13.73
C LYS A 85 4.85 -0.39 -14.43
N ASN A 86 3.84 -1.01 -13.83
CA ASN A 86 2.53 -1.19 -14.45
C ASN A 86 1.50 -0.15 -13.97
N TYR A 87 1.70 0.37 -12.76
CA TYR A 87 0.76 1.24 -12.09
C TYR A 87 1.47 2.48 -11.51
N PRO A 88 0.91 3.69 -11.67
CA PRO A 88 1.48 4.87 -11.07
C PRO A 88 1.39 4.81 -9.54
N GLU A 89 2.44 5.26 -8.86
CA GLU A 89 2.54 5.23 -7.40
C GLU A 89 1.41 6.00 -6.70
N SER A 90 0.92 7.06 -7.35
CA SER A 90 -0.18 7.90 -6.88
C SER A 90 -1.50 7.14 -6.68
N LEU A 91 -1.66 5.94 -7.26
CA LEU A 91 -2.83 5.10 -6.98
C LEU A 91 -2.89 4.65 -5.52
N HIS A 92 -1.76 4.55 -4.82
CA HIS A 92 -1.74 4.22 -3.40
C HIS A 92 -2.42 5.31 -2.56
N GLU A 93 -2.46 6.57 -3.00
CA GLU A 93 -3.19 7.63 -2.31
C GLU A 93 -4.68 7.33 -2.19
N LEU A 94 -5.26 6.66 -3.19
CA LEU A 94 -6.66 6.25 -3.18
C LEU A 94 -6.96 5.21 -2.09
N SER A 95 -5.95 4.45 -1.65
CA SER A 95 -6.10 3.48 -0.55
C SER A 95 -6.36 4.14 0.81
N GLN A 96 -6.09 5.45 0.94
CA GLN A 96 -6.41 6.22 2.14
C GLN A 96 -7.92 6.38 2.36
N ILE A 97 -8.71 6.19 1.31
CA ILE A 97 -10.17 6.26 1.38
C ILE A 97 -10.69 5.02 2.12
N LYS A 98 -10.97 5.18 3.41
CA LYS A 98 -11.43 4.09 4.28
C LYS A 98 -12.64 3.37 3.68
N GLY A 99 -12.51 2.05 3.58
CA GLY A 99 -13.58 1.18 3.10
C GLY A 99 -13.69 1.06 1.58
N ILE A 100 -12.64 1.47 0.86
CA ILE A 100 -12.42 1.18 -0.55
C ILE A 100 -11.17 0.32 -0.69
N GLY A 101 -11.35 -0.86 -1.27
CA GLY A 101 -10.26 -1.81 -1.46
C GLY A 101 -9.55 -1.66 -2.81
N PRO A 102 -8.40 -2.34 -2.99
CA PRO A 102 -7.62 -2.33 -4.23
C PRO A 102 -8.44 -2.68 -5.46
N LYS A 103 -9.35 -3.66 -5.37
CA LYS A 103 -10.23 -4.06 -6.48
C LYS A 103 -11.13 -2.93 -7.00
N THR A 104 -11.63 -2.08 -6.12
CA THR A 104 -12.43 -0.92 -6.53
C THR A 104 -11.54 0.15 -7.15
N ILE A 105 -10.34 0.38 -6.60
CA ILE A 105 -9.38 1.34 -7.15
C ILE A 105 -8.93 0.90 -8.55
N LEU A 106 -8.70 -0.40 -8.76
CA LEU A 106 -8.40 -0.95 -10.07
C LEU A 106 -9.52 -0.66 -11.08
N LYS A 107 -10.80 -0.83 -10.69
CA LYS A 107 -11.94 -0.49 -11.55
C LYS A 107 -11.97 1.00 -11.90
N ILE A 108 -11.65 1.86 -10.95
CA ILE A 108 -11.57 3.31 -11.18
C ILE A 108 -10.46 3.61 -12.21
N PHE A 109 -9.28 3.03 -12.02
CA PHE A 109 -8.15 3.19 -12.92
C PHE A 109 -8.44 2.64 -14.34
N VAL A 110 -8.95 1.42 -14.47
CA VAL A 110 -9.19 0.78 -15.76
C VAL A 110 -10.33 1.46 -16.54
N ASN A 111 -11.42 1.85 -15.86
CA ASN A 111 -12.60 2.40 -16.53
C ASN A 111 -12.53 3.91 -16.77
N HIS A 112 -11.84 4.65 -15.91
CA HIS A 112 -11.83 6.12 -15.93
C HIS A 112 -10.43 6.72 -16.09
N ASN A 113 -9.38 5.89 -16.13
CA ASN A 113 -7.97 6.30 -16.23
C ASN A 113 -7.54 7.31 -15.14
N ILE A 114 -8.21 7.28 -13.99
CA ILE A 114 -7.93 8.14 -12.82
C ILE A 114 -6.76 7.54 -12.04
N LYS A 115 -5.72 8.34 -11.83
CA LYS A 115 -4.43 7.93 -11.27
C LYS A 115 -4.12 8.55 -9.91
N SER A 116 -4.86 9.58 -9.49
CA SER A 116 -4.60 10.33 -8.26
C SER A 116 -5.88 10.80 -7.57
N LEU A 117 -5.76 11.22 -6.29
CA LEU A 117 -6.87 11.84 -5.56
C LEU A 117 -7.34 13.15 -6.23
N ALA A 118 -6.42 13.92 -6.81
CA ALA A 118 -6.73 15.16 -7.51
C ALA A 118 -7.60 14.91 -8.75
N GLU A 119 -7.22 13.94 -9.58
CA GLU A 119 -8.00 13.53 -10.75
C GLU A 119 -9.38 12.99 -10.35
N LEU A 120 -9.44 12.18 -9.29
CA LEU A 120 -10.70 11.66 -8.76
C LEU A 120 -11.65 12.79 -8.33
N LYS A 121 -11.12 13.84 -7.69
CA LYS A 121 -11.89 15.00 -7.26
C LYS A 121 -12.43 15.79 -8.45
N LEU A 122 -11.60 16.03 -9.46
CA LEU A 122 -12.02 16.73 -10.68
C LEU A 122 -13.08 15.94 -11.45
N PHE A 123 -12.91 14.62 -11.58
CA PHE A 123 -13.87 13.74 -12.23
C PHE A 123 -15.23 13.74 -11.54
N LEU A 124 -15.28 13.76 -10.21
CA LEU A 124 -16.56 13.84 -9.49
C LEU A 124 -17.19 15.24 -9.54
N GLN A 125 -16.39 16.28 -9.73
CA GLN A 125 -16.87 17.65 -9.89
C GLN A 125 -17.44 17.95 -11.29
N SER A 126 -17.02 17.20 -12.32
CA SER A 126 -17.57 17.33 -13.68
C SER A 126 -19.03 16.82 -13.80
N GLY A 127 -19.55 16.16 -12.75
CA GLY A 127 -20.87 15.54 -12.76
C GLY A 127 -20.89 14.12 -13.33
N GLU A 128 -19.72 13.56 -13.65
CA GLU A 128 -19.58 12.19 -14.14
C GLU A 128 -19.72 11.16 -13.02
N SER A 129 -20.21 9.96 -13.38
CA SER A 129 -20.43 8.87 -12.43
C SER A 129 -19.36 7.80 -12.55
N LEU A 130 -18.78 7.42 -11.41
CA LEU A 130 -17.85 6.30 -11.33
C LEU A 130 -18.58 4.96 -11.53
N MET A 131 -17.96 4.06 -12.27
CA MET A 131 -18.46 2.69 -12.50
C MET A 131 -18.08 1.77 -11.33
N ILE A 132 -18.58 2.10 -10.15
CA ILE A 132 -18.31 1.39 -8.89
C ILE A 132 -19.61 1.17 -8.11
N SER A 133 -19.56 0.38 -7.03
CA SER A 133 -20.73 0.15 -6.19
C SER A 133 -21.16 1.43 -5.45
N ALA A 134 -22.46 1.61 -5.24
CA ALA A 134 -23.01 2.76 -4.52
C ALA A 134 -22.38 2.97 -3.12
N PRO A 135 -22.13 1.92 -2.31
CA PRO A 135 -21.45 2.09 -1.02
C PRO A 135 -20.02 2.61 -1.15
N ALA A 136 -19.29 2.23 -2.21
CA ALA A 136 -17.95 2.73 -2.44
C ALA A 136 -17.98 4.19 -2.87
N LEU A 137 -18.91 4.56 -3.77
CA LEU A 137 -19.09 5.94 -4.22
C LEU A 137 -19.37 6.89 -3.04
N SER A 138 -20.27 6.51 -2.13
CA SER A 138 -20.58 7.32 -0.94
C SER A 138 -19.34 7.58 -0.07
N LYS A 139 -18.48 6.58 0.11
CA LYS A 139 -17.22 6.72 0.87
C LYS A 139 -16.23 7.65 0.21
N ILE A 140 -16.09 7.59 -1.13
CA ILE A 140 -15.25 8.53 -1.89
C ILE A 140 -15.76 9.96 -1.69
N GLN A 141 -17.06 10.16 -1.89
CA GLN A 141 -17.66 11.49 -1.76
C GLN A 141 -17.55 12.04 -0.33
N GLU A 142 -17.70 11.20 0.69
CA GLU A 142 -17.50 11.63 2.09
C GLU A 142 -16.04 12.01 2.35
N PHE A 143 -15.08 11.23 1.84
CA PHE A 143 -13.66 11.52 2.00
C PHE A 143 -13.25 12.84 1.34
N LEU A 144 -13.74 13.11 0.12
CA LEU A 144 -13.39 14.32 -0.64
C LEU A 144 -14.06 15.62 -0.14
N LYS A 145 -15.08 15.49 0.73
CA LYS A 145 -15.76 16.63 1.38
C LYS A 145 -15.06 17.09 2.65
N LYS A 146 -14.17 16.27 3.22
CA LYS A 146 -13.33 16.62 4.37
C LYS A 146 -12.13 17.45 3.90
#